data_AF-A0A976XJD4-F1
#
_entry.id   AF-A0A976XJD4-F1
#
_cell.length_a   1.000
_cell.length_b   1.000
_cell.length_c   1.000
_cell.angle_alpha   90.00
_cell.angle_beta   90.00
_cell.angle_gamma   90.00
#
_symmetry.space_group_name_H-M   'P 1'
#
loop_
_entity.id
_entity.type
_entity.pdbx_description
1 polymer ?
#
loop_
_entity_poly.entity_id
_entity_poly.type
_entity_poly.pdbx_seq_one_letter_code
_entity_poly.pdbx_strand_id
1 'polypeptide(L)'
;MGRLMSKRLDRIIHASPLSLKYISKVTLRFSNENKVAKSFVRDYFPLMAHENPHIQFHHKCVENKQEHCSIVLEDGSSRVFNLKFYLYPQQLMQRILDLNEH
;
A
#
# COMPACT_ATOMS: atom_id res chain seq x y z
N MET A 1 27.71 -4.15 10.35
CA MET A 1 26.36 -4.48 10.86
C MET A 1 25.33 -3.83 9.93
N GLY A 2 24.31 -4.56 9.44
CA GLY A 2 23.29 -3.99 8.53
C GLY A 2 22.65 -4.94 7.51
N ARG A 3 22.72 -6.27 7.70
CA ARG A 3 22.28 -7.27 6.70
C ARG A 3 21.08 -8.12 7.11
N LEU A 4 20.33 -7.72 8.15
CA LEU A 4 19.19 -8.51 8.65
C LEU A 4 17.79 -7.98 8.28
N MET A 5 17.64 -6.70 7.90
CA MET A 5 16.31 -6.14 7.59
C MET A 5 15.81 -6.42 6.17
N SER A 6 16.71 -6.58 5.19
CA SER A 6 16.31 -6.84 3.79
C SER A 6 15.74 -8.25 3.60
N LYS A 7 16.33 -9.26 4.25
CA LYS A 7 15.92 -10.68 4.14
C LYS A 7 14.53 -11.00 4.71
N ARG A 8 13.94 -10.11 5.52
CA ARG A 8 12.55 -10.25 5.99
C ARG A 8 11.58 -9.68 4.96
N LEU A 9 11.90 -8.52 4.38
CA LEU A 9 11.08 -7.90 3.33
C LEU A 9 11.07 -8.73 2.04
N ASP A 10 12.22 -9.22 1.58
CA ASP A 10 12.30 -10.11 0.42
C ASP A 10 11.47 -11.38 0.61
N ARG A 11 11.46 -11.95 1.84
CA ARG A 11 10.59 -13.08 2.15
C ARG A 11 9.12 -12.70 2.27
N ILE A 12 8.75 -11.49 2.66
CA ILE A 12 7.34 -11.07 2.70
C ILE A 12 6.81 -10.80 1.27
N ILE A 13 7.68 -10.31 0.38
CA ILE A 13 7.35 -10.08 -1.04
C ILE A 13 7.30 -11.41 -1.82
N HIS A 14 8.14 -12.40 -1.46
CA HIS A 14 8.24 -13.67 -2.18
C HIS A 14 7.62 -14.91 -1.49
N ALA A 15 7.31 -14.87 -0.19
CA ALA A 15 6.70 -15.99 0.50
C ALA A 15 5.18 -15.83 0.58
N SER A 16 4.53 -16.52 -0.36
CA SER A 16 3.09 -16.65 -0.53
C SER A 16 2.42 -15.49 -1.28
N PRO A 17 1.47 -15.78 -2.18
CA PRO A 17 0.67 -14.75 -2.84
C PRO A 17 0.05 -13.88 -1.75
N LEU A 18 0.28 -12.57 -1.81
CA LEU A 18 -0.28 -11.56 -0.90
C LEU A 18 -1.79 -11.49 -1.11
N SER A 19 -2.53 -12.52 -0.71
CA SER A 19 -3.96 -12.63 -0.93
C SER A 19 -4.70 -11.77 0.08
N LEU A 20 -5.09 -10.59 -0.36
CA LEU A 20 -5.86 -9.60 0.38
C LEU A 20 -7.34 -9.96 0.25
N LYS A 21 -7.90 -10.66 1.24
CA LYS A 21 -9.25 -11.22 1.19
C LYS A 21 -10.34 -10.22 1.55
N TYR A 22 -10.04 -9.27 2.42
CA TYR A 22 -11.05 -8.37 2.99
C TYR A 22 -10.99 -6.96 2.43
N ILE A 23 -10.10 -6.69 1.47
CA ILE A 23 -9.92 -5.39 0.86
C ILE A 23 -10.58 -5.41 -0.51
N SER A 24 -11.46 -4.45 -0.78
CA SER A 24 -12.14 -4.30 -2.07
C SER A 24 -11.48 -3.25 -2.96
N LYS A 25 -10.91 -2.20 -2.34
CA LYS A 25 -10.34 -1.05 -3.07
C LYS A 25 -9.22 -0.37 -2.29
N VAL A 26 -8.16 -0.02 -3.00
CA VAL A 26 -7.05 0.82 -2.51
C VAL A 26 -6.94 2.06 -3.39
N THR A 27 -7.10 3.23 -2.79
CA THR A 27 -7.01 4.53 -3.48
C THR A 27 -5.91 5.38 -2.87
N LEU A 28 -4.90 5.73 -3.67
CA LEU A 28 -3.80 6.59 -3.22
C LEU A 28 -3.91 7.99 -3.84
N ARG A 29 -3.99 9.02 -3.00
CA ARG A 29 -3.93 10.43 -3.41
C ARG A 29 -2.65 11.02 -2.85
N PHE A 30 -1.76 11.48 -3.72
CA PHE A 30 -0.45 11.99 -3.32
C PHE A 30 0.02 13.10 -4.24
N SER A 31 0.91 13.97 -3.76
CA SER A 31 1.53 14.97 -4.61
C SER A 31 2.79 14.45 -5.30
N ASN A 32 3.22 15.18 -6.32
CA ASN A 32 4.46 14.87 -7.02
C ASN A 32 5.71 14.93 -6.11
N GLU A 33 5.63 15.62 -4.98
CA GLU A 33 6.73 15.75 -4.01
C GLU A 33 6.83 14.52 -3.09
N ASN A 34 5.76 13.74 -2.95
CA ASN A 34 5.75 12.57 -2.08
C ASN A 34 6.44 11.36 -2.75
N LYS A 35 7.75 11.27 -2.50
CA LYS A 35 8.62 10.18 -2.99
C LYS A 35 8.18 8.80 -2.49
N VAL A 36 7.59 8.72 -1.30
CA VAL A 36 7.14 7.45 -0.71
C VAL A 36 5.95 6.90 -1.48
N ALA A 37 4.92 7.72 -1.68
CA ALA A 37 3.73 7.36 -2.44
C ALA A 37 4.07 7.05 -3.90
N LYS A 38 4.96 7.84 -4.51
CA LYS A 38 5.46 7.58 -5.87
C LYS A 38 6.13 6.22 -6.00
N SER A 39 7.06 5.91 -5.08
CA SER A 39 7.76 4.62 -5.09
C SER A 39 6.78 3.48 -4.81
N PHE A 40 5.79 3.70 -3.94
CA PHE A 40 4.75 2.73 -3.66
C PHE A 40 3.92 2.38 -4.91
N VAL A 41 3.46 3.40 -5.66
CA VAL A 41 2.69 3.19 -6.89
C VAL A 41 3.53 2.57 -8.01
N ARG A 42 4.82 2.90 -8.07
CA ARG A 42 5.71 2.32 -9.09
C ARG A 42 6.03 0.85 -8.81
N ASP A 43 6.42 0.54 -7.58
CA ASP A 43 7.06 -0.74 -7.25
C ASP A 43 6.06 -1.76 -6.70
N TYR A 44 5.06 -1.32 -5.93
CA TYR A 44 4.19 -2.23 -5.17
C TYR A 44 2.78 -2.35 -5.75
N PHE A 45 2.18 -1.25 -6.23
CA PHE A 45 0.85 -1.28 -6.85
C PHE A 45 0.70 -2.36 -7.94
N PRO A 46 1.63 -2.48 -8.91
CA PRO A 46 1.52 -3.50 -9.96
C PRO A 46 1.59 -4.93 -9.41
N LEU A 47 2.49 -5.16 -8.44
CA LEU A 47 2.62 -6.46 -7.79
C LEU A 47 1.35 -6.85 -7.04
N MET A 48 0.80 -5.93 -6.23
CA MET A 48 -0.42 -6.17 -5.48
C MET A 48 -1.62 -6.40 -6.39
N ALA A 49 -1.75 -5.61 -7.47
CA ALA A 49 -2.83 -5.75 -8.45
C ALA A 49 -2.74 -7.07 -9.23
N HIS A 50 -1.53 -7.54 -9.53
CA HIS A 50 -1.32 -8.83 -10.20
C HIS A 50 -1.78 -10.00 -9.33
N GLU A 51 -1.41 -10.00 -8.06
CA GLU A 51 -1.77 -11.06 -7.11
C GLU A 51 -3.23 -10.97 -6.63
N ASN A 52 -3.88 -9.81 -6.77
CA ASN A 52 -5.23 -9.56 -6.27
C ASN A 52 -6.13 -8.90 -7.34
N PRO A 53 -6.54 -9.65 -8.37
CA PRO A 53 -7.32 -9.12 -9.48
C PRO A 53 -8.72 -8.64 -9.09
N HIS A 54 -9.24 -9.06 -7.92
CA HIS A 54 -10.53 -8.62 -7.38
C HIS A 54 -10.46 -7.21 -6.76
N ILE A 55 -9.27 -6.68 -6.49
CA ILE A 55 -9.08 -5.40 -5.81
C ILE A 55 -8.94 -4.26 -6.82
N GLN A 56 -9.70 -3.19 -6.59
CA GLN A 56 -9.57 -1.97 -7.38
C GLN A 56 -8.42 -1.10 -6.86
N PHE A 57 -7.34 -1.01 -7.63
CA PHE A 57 -6.22 -0.12 -7.33
C PHE A 57 -6.33 1.18 -8.12
N HIS A 58 -6.55 2.30 -7.43
CA HIS A 58 -6.59 3.63 -8.03
C HIS A 58 -5.51 4.53 -7.44
N HIS A 59 -4.95 5.39 -8.27
CA HIS A 59 -4.05 6.43 -7.80
C HIS A 59 -4.32 7.75 -8.51
N LYS A 60 -4.14 8.87 -7.80
CA LYS A 60 -4.29 10.21 -8.35
C LYS A 60 -3.19 11.11 -7.82
N CYS A 61 -2.39 11.65 -8.75
CA CYS A 61 -1.48 12.72 -8.43
C CYS A 61 -2.28 14.03 -8.25
N VAL A 62 -2.08 14.71 -7.13
CA VAL A 62 -2.77 15.97 -6.80
C VAL A 62 -1.75 17.06 -6.48
N GLU A 63 -2.04 18.30 -6.85
CA GLU A 63 -1.17 19.44 -6.54
C GLU A 63 -1.31 19.90 -5.07
N ASN A 64 -2.44 19.58 -4.44
CA ASN A 64 -2.73 19.96 -3.06
C ASN A 64 -2.15 18.95 -2.05
N LYS A 65 -1.67 19.44 -0.90
CA LYS A 65 -1.10 18.65 0.22
C LYS A 65 -2.08 17.70 0.94
N GLN A 66 -3.24 17.38 0.36
CA GLN A 66 -4.22 16.44 0.93
C GLN A 66 -3.85 14.98 0.58
N GLU A 67 -2.67 14.57 1.01
CA GLU A 67 -2.11 13.26 0.69
C GLU A 67 -2.66 12.19 1.64
N HIS A 68 -3.30 11.17 1.09
CA HIS A 68 -3.84 10.07 1.86
C HIS A 68 -3.94 8.77 1.05
N CYS A 69 -3.88 7.65 1.76
CA CYS A 69 -4.30 6.34 1.27
C CYS A 69 -5.68 6.05 1.85
N SER A 70 -6.64 5.71 1.00
CA SER A 70 -7.96 5.22 1.42
C SER A 70 -8.07 3.75 1.02
N ILE A 71 -8.52 2.93 1.96
CA ILE A 71 -8.75 1.51 1.78
C ILE A 71 -10.20 1.23 2.11
N VAL A 72 -10.91 0.61 1.19
CA VAL A 72 -12.28 0.15 1.38
C VAL A 72 -12.21 -1.36 1.58
N LEU A 73 -12.87 -1.83 2.63
CA LEU A 73 -12.99 -3.25 2.93
C LEU A 73 -14.23 -3.85 2.25
N GLU A 74 -14.33 -5.17 2.21
CA GLU A 74 -15.47 -5.89 1.63
C GLU A 74 -16.78 -5.62 2.41
N ASP A 75 -16.69 -5.31 3.71
CA ASP A 75 -17.85 -4.94 4.54
C ASP A 75 -18.36 -3.51 4.28
N GLY A 76 -17.74 -2.78 3.35
CA GLY A 76 -18.06 -1.40 3.01
C GLY A 76 -17.47 -0.35 3.95
N SER A 77 -16.81 -0.77 5.04
CA SER A 77 -16.06 0.14 5.90
C SER A 77 -14.83 0.68 5.16
N SER A 78 -14.36 1.86 5.58
CA SER A 78 -13.16 2.45 4.99
C SER A 78 -12.20 2.98 6.04
N ARG A 79 -10.92 2.87 5.71
CA ARG A 79 -9.80 3.39 6.51
C ARG A 79 -9.05 4.40 5.67
N VAL A 80 -8.75 5.55 6.28
CA VAL A 80 -7.99 6.61 5.63
C VAL A 80 -6.72 6.85 6.43
N PHE A 81 -5.59 6.78 5.74
CA PHE A 81 -4.26 6.98 6.30
C PHE A 81 -3.64 8.23 5.71
N ASN A 82 -3.15 9.12 6.57
CA ASN A 82 -2.41 10.29 6.11
C ASN A 82 -0.98 9.89 5.73
N LEU A 83 -0.59 10.18 4.49
CA LEU A 83 0.70 9.73 3.94
C LEU A 83 1.91 10.44 4.58
N LYS A 84 1.70 11.57 5.27
CA LYS A 84 2.76 12.32 5.95
C LYS A 84 3.46 11.55 7.07
N PHE A 85 2.82 10.50 7.60
CA PHE A 85 3.35 9.70 8.71
C PHE A 85 4.24 8.55 8.25
N TYR A 86 4.38 8.35 6.94
CA TYR A 86 5.14 7.25 6.37
C TYR A 86 6.44 7.77 5.78
N LEU A 87 7.55 7.19 6.22
CA LEU A 87 8.89 7.52 5.74
C LEU A 87 9.34 6.55 4.63
N TYR A 88 8.77 5.35 4.61
CA TYR A 88 9.14 4.28 3.68
C TYR A 88 7.90 3.60 3.07
N PRO A 89 7.90 3.25 1.76
CA PRO A 89 6.78 2.57 1.09
C PRO A 89 6.38 1.26 1.78
N GLN A 90 7.36 0.56 2.37
CA GLN A 90 7.17 -0.68 3.10
C GLN A 90 6.26 -0.51 4.32
N GLN A 91 6.27 0.66 4.96
CA GLN A 91 5.38 0.93 6.09
C GLN A 91 3.93 1.05 5.65
N LEU A 92 3.69 1.64 4.48
CA LEU A 92 2.37 1.68 3.88
C LEU A 92 1.91 0.27 3.51
N MET A 93 2.77 -0.52 2.85
CA MET A 93 2.48 -1.94 2.55
C MET A 93 2.08 -2.70 3.81
N GLN A 94 2.91 -2.63 4.85
CA GLN A 94 2.66 -3.34 6.10
C GLN A 94 1.30 -2.94 6.70
N ARG A 95 0.91 -1.66 6.60
CA ARG A 95 -0.42 -1.22 7.05
C ARG A 95 -1.58 -1.80 6.25
N ILE A 96 -1.41 -2.00 4.95
CA ILE A 96 -2.44 -2.68 4.13
C ILE A 96 -2.56 -4.15 4.57
N LEU A 97 -1.43 -4.80 4.87
CA LEU A 97 -1.40 -6.19 5.33
C LEU A 97 -2.00 -6.35 6.73
N ASP A 98 -1.66 -5.46 7.66
CA ASP A 98 -2.23 -5.47 9.01
C ASP A 98 -3.77 -5.36 8.98
N LEU A 99 -4.33 -4.60 8.02
CA LEU A 99 -5.78 -4.49 7.82
C LEU A 99 -6.43 -5.73 7.21
N ASN A 100 -5.65 -6.61 6.59
CA ASN A 100 -6.15 -7.84 6.03
C ASN A 100 -6.13 -9.00 7.03
N GLU A 101 -5.40 -8.87 8.14
CA GLU A 101 -5.35 -9.88 9.21
C GLU A 101 -6.42 -9.67 10.29
N HIS A 102 -7.17 -8.56 10.24
CA HIS A 102 -8.16 -8.15 11.23
C HIS A 102 -9.50 -7.81 10.59
#